data_AF-A0A819A445-F1
#
_entry.id   AF-A0A819A445-F1
#
_cell.length_a   1.000
_cell.length_b   1.000
_cell.length_c   1.000
_cell.angle_alpha   90.00
_cell.angle_beta   90.00
_cell.angle_gamma   90.00
#
_symmetry.space_group_name_H-M   'P 1'
#
loop_
_entity.id
_entity.type
_entity.pdbx_description
1 polymer ?
#
loop_
_entity_poly.entity_id
_entity_poly.type
_entity_poly.pdbx_seq_one_letter_code
_entity_poly.pdbx_strand_id
1 'polypeptide(L)'
;MVNYTGRPNPNATDIDGHTWYDKDMLQCESNIMPFITQPDHKIFRLKWDAQIWLEQFKRIDTLERQGSRTDHDEEKPVHTWANEMRHRLRVTVMLNTFAAIRNRSYTIDDNEIQLNLNGKQKTVVYNHKSKLKLGGPMPIKRALYEKTEVKVLNEDCLVVYENLISQGRKPLLLNMGNATSPGGGYRKGDGAQEENLFRRSDYFRSLDVGLDKFVQPSLRFYCTSTGRSESLVDSSTMYSMDEYGAIYTSGLTVFRQPETEGYEFMHQPLANVCSLAMAAYRHPPLDEDMLSAKYAVGMRKKIENIFAIAHHHEHDTLVLSALGCGAFRNPPNHVAKIFRSVIEQYAGFFRLIVFAIIDDHNTGQNFNPKGNFLPFQREFQQSIFEPIQPIHQANTICGPYRFLTDGSTVENVSIFDLTPCKYGAKCRDLYESAHVRQYSHPPLCTEACVTGKCTKIDDIVHVYSFIHRNSCPHGGLCRDIDDRVHAREFEHPSYCSHGSNCQDTSNNHEKEYRHLPLCKYAHQCADYHRSIRQHCDAYRHCKPSCQYGRSCPYFHNTVHMEDWQHPFPTPCPWTPYHCVLYDEFQNAAHTEKLTHHIQQHCSSFAHVCAYGRNCLKQNSSHWETTIHVPR
;
A
#
# COMPACT_ATOMS: atom_id res chain seq x y z
N MET A 1 -48.55 0.46 -2.98
CA MET A 1 -47.41 -0.41 -2.60
C MET A 1 -47.89 -1.84 -2.67
N VAL A 2 -47.46 -2.60 -3.68
CA VAL A 2 -47.72 -4.05 -3.74
C VAL A 2 -46.75 -4.69 -2.76
N ASN A 3 -47.26 -5.44 -1.78
CA ASN A 3 -46.45 -6.19 -0.82
C ASN A 3 -45.82 -7.39 -1.56
N TYR A 4 -44.65 -7.18 -2.16
CA TYR A 4 -43.88 -8.24 -2.86
C TYR A 4 -43.24 -9.27 -1.90
N THR A 5 -43.55 -9.19 -0.61
CA THR A 5 -43.11 -10.11 0.45
C THR A 5 -43.94 -11.39 0.57
N GLY A 6 -44.93 -11.63 -0.33
CA GLY A 6 -45.79 -12.82 -0.25
C GLY A 6 -45.00 -14.13 -0.36
N ARG A 7 -45.00 -14.96 0.69
CA ARG A 7 -44.41 -16.31 0.60
C ARG A 7 -45.03 -17.07 -0.58
N PRO A 8 -44.28 -17.91 -1.31
CA PRO A 8 -44.83 -18.77 -2.35
C PRO A 8 -46.06 -19.54 -1.82
N ASN A 9 -47.05 -19.79 -2.69
CA ASN A 9 -48.25 -20.57 -2.32
C ASN A 9 -47.84 -21.90 -1.65
N PRO A 10 -48.17 -22.13 -0.36
CA PRO A 10 -47.74 -23.32 0.37
C PRO A 10 -48.39 -24.62 -0.13
N ASN A 11 -49.40 -24.53 -1.00
CA ASN A 11 -50.15 -25.69 -1.53
C ASN A 11 -49.65 -26.18 -2.90
N ALA A 12 -48.58 -25.62 -3.45
CA ALA A 12 -48.11 -25.93 -4.79
C ALA A 12 -46.85 -26.82 -4.74
N THR A 13 -46.86 -27.96 -5.45
CA THR A 13 -45.78 -28.98 -5.41
C THR A 13 -44.41 -28.42 -5.78
N ASP A 14 -43.38 -28.87 -5.06
CA ASP A 14 -41.97 -28.55 -5.32
C ASP A 14 -41.51 -29.11 -6.68
N ILE A 15 -40.52 -28.44 -7.28
CA ILE A 15 -39.91 -28.88 -8.53
C ILE A 15 -38.61 -29.59 -8.21
N ASP A 16 -38.47 -30.80 -8.73
CA ASP A 16 -37.25 -31.60 -8.66
C ASP A 16 -36.23 -31.16 -9.74
N GLY A 17 -34.96 -31.02 -9.33
CA GLY A 17 -33.83 -30.67 -10.17
C GLY A 17 -33.63 -31.60 -11.37
N HIS A 18 -33.98 -32.88 -11.25
CA HIS A 18 -33.83 -33.86 -12.34
C HIS A 18 -34.58 -33.49 -13.62
N THR A 19 -35.71 -32.79 -13.52
CA THR A 19 -36.51 -32.39 -14.69
C THR A 19 -36.31 -30.93 -15.08
N TRP A 20 -35.84 -30.10 -14.14
CA TRP A 20 -35.67 -28.67 -14.33
C TRP A 20 -34.60 -28.35 -15.39
N TYR A 21 -33.41 -28.91 -15.24
CA TYR A 21 -32.25 -28.53 -16.07
C TYR A 21 -32.40 -28.93 -17.54
N ASP A 22 -32.96 -30.09 -17.82
CA ASP A 22 -33.11 -30.62 -19.19
C ASP A 22 -34.36 -30.12 -19.93
N LYS A 23 -35.28 -29.41 -19.27
CA LYS A 23 -36.53 -28.93 -19.90
C LYS A 23 -36.82 -27.45 -19.59
N ASP A 24 -37.15 -27.15 -18.34
CA ASP A 24 -37.68 -25.84 -17.96
C ASP A 24 -36.61 -24.74 -17.99
N MET A 25 -35.37 -25.06 -17.61
CA MET A 25 -34.25 -24.11 -17.67
C MET A 25 -33.96 -23.64 -19.09
N LEU A 26 -34.13 -24.51 -20.10
CA LEU A 26 -33.89 -24.19 -21.51
C LEU A 26 -34.88 -23.15 -22.06
N GLN A 27 -36.01 -22.94 -21.39
CA GLN A 27 -36.98 -21.90 -21.73
C GLN A 27 -36.69 -20.57 -21.02
N CYS A 28 -35.77 -20.56 -20.04
CA CYS A 28 -35.45 -19.39 -19.24
C CYS A 28 -34.33 -18.56 -19.87
N GLU A 29 -34.54 -17.26 -20.04
CA GLU A 29 -33.46 -16.33 -20.38
C GLU A 29 -32.37 -16.31 -19.28
N SER A 30 -31.12 -16.05 -19.67
CA SER A 30 -30.02 -15.83 -18.74
C SER A 30 -30.11 -14.42 -18.11
N ASN A 31 -31.19 -14.15 -17.38
CA ASN A 31 -31.42 -12.93 -16.64
C ASN A 31 -32.39 -13.19 -15.48
N ILE A 32 -32.06 -12.78 -14.25
CA ILE A 32 -32.95 -12.96 -13.09
C ILE A 32 -34.19 -12.04 -13.12
N MET A 33 -34.13 -10.89 -13.81
CA MET A 33 -35.15 -9.82 -13.72
C MET A 33 -36.58 -10.26 -14.08
N PRO A 34 -36.81 -11.03 -15.18
CA PRO A 34 -38.14 -11.51 -15.52
C PRO A 34 -38.77 -12.40 -14.43
N PHE A 35 -37.94 -13.11 -13.66
CA PHE A 35 -38.41 -14.02 -12.62
C PHE A 35 -38.69 -13.31 -11.29
N ILE A 36 -37.81 -12.42 -10.84
CA ILE A 36 -37.99 -11.73 -9.55
C ILE A 36 -39.20 -10.79 -9.53
N THR A 37 -39.64 -10.33 -10.71
CA THR A 37 -40.87 -9.54 -10.86
C THR A 37 -42.13 -10.40 -10.79
N GLN A 38 -41.99 -11.72 -10.87
CA GLN A 38 -43.04 -12.73 -10.77
C GLN A 38 -42.80 -13.62 -9.53
N PRO A 39 -43.14 -13.14 -8.32
CA PRO A 39 -42.81 -13.83 -7.08
C PRO A 39 -43.36 -15.26 -6.92
N ASP A 40 -44.41 -15.60 -7.66
CA ASP A 40 -45.03 -16.94 -7.65
C ASP A 40 -44.48 -17.87 -8.74
N HIS A 41 -43.46 -17.41 -9.48
CA HIS A 41 -42.84 -18.22 -10.53
C HIS A 41 -42.31 -19.53 -9.95
N LYS A 42 -42.58 -20.61 -10.70
CA LYS A 42 -42.34 -22.00 -10.26
C LYS A 42 -40.88 -22.27 -9.84
N ILE A 43 -39.92 -21.55 -10.42
CA ILE A 43 -38.49 -21.65 -10.09
C ILE A 43 -38.16 -21.41 -8.61
N PHE A 44 -38.93 -20.57 -7.91
CA PHE A 44 -38.67 -20.29 -6.49
C PHE A 44 -39.08 -21.45 -5.57
N ARG A 45 -39.67 -22.51 -6.13
CA ARG A 45 -39.98 -23.80 -5.46
C ARG A 45 -39.06 -24.93 -5.93
N LEU A 46 -37.97 -24.62 -6.64
CA LEU A 46 -36.95 -25.60 -7.01
C LEU A 46 -36.22 -26.08 -5.75
N LYS A 47 -36.28 -27.39 -5.45
CA LYS A 47 -35.43 -28.01 -4.42
C LYS A 47 -34.00 -28.05 -4.96
N TRP A 48 -33.08 -27.42 -4.23
CA TRP A 48 -31.69 -27.37 -4.68
C TRP A 48 -31.04 -28.74 -4.55
N ASP A 49 -30.42 -29.20 -5.63
CA ASP A 49 -29.57 -30.38 -5.64
C ASP A 49 -28.22 -30.01 -6.28
N ALA A 50 -27.19 -30.00 -5.45
CA ALA A 50 -25.85 -29.61 -5.87
C ALA A 50 -25.18 -30.65 -6.77
N GLN A 51 -25.48 -31.94 -6.59
CA GLN A 51 -24.91 -33.00 -7.42
C GLN A 51 -25.45 -32.95 -8.84
N ILE A 52 -26.78 -32.82 -8.99
CA ILE A 52 -27.39 -32.69 -10.32
C ILE A 52 -26.86 -31.43 -11.03
N TRP A 53 -26.73 -30.31 -10.31
CA TRP A 53 -26.16 -29.09 -10.89
C TRP A 53 -24.72 -29.31 -11.39
N LEU A 54 -23.87 -29.97 -10.59
CA LEU A 54 -22.49 -30.28 -10.95
C LEU A 54 -22.39 -31.21 -12.15
N GLU A 55 -23.27 -32.21 -12.24
CA GLU A 55 -23.37 -33.12 -13.39
C GLU A 55 -23.69 -32.33 -14.67
N GLN A 56 -24.66 -31.42 -14.63
CA GLN A 56 -25.03 -30.59 -15.77
C GLN A 56 -23.91 -29.63 -16.17
N PHE A 57 -23.23 -29.02 -15.20
CA PHE A 57 -22.08 -28.16 -15.47
C PHE A 57 -20.94 -28.92 -16.15
N LYS A 58 -20.57 -30.10 -15.62
CA LYS A 58 -19.53 -30.98 -16.20
C LYS A 58 -19.93 -31.52 -17.58
N ARG A 59 -21.22 -31.80 -17.80
CA ARG A 59 -21.75 -32.23 -19.10
C ARG A 59 -21.53 -31.16 -20.16
N ILE A 60 -21.79 -29.88 -19.85
CA ILE A 60 -21.54 -28.76 -20.77
C ILE A 60 -20.06 -28.65 -21.12
N ASP A 61 -19.18 -28.71 -20.12
CA ASP A 61 -17.72 -28.63 -20.34
C ASP A 61 -17.21 -29.81 -21.19
N THR A 62 -17.78 -31.01 -20.99
CA THR A 62 -17.44 -32.20 -21.78
C THR A 62 -17.88 -32.06 -23.22
N LEU A 63 -19.11 -31.60 -23.46
CA LEU A 63 -19.65 -31.37 -24.80
C LEU A 63 -18.87 -30.29 -25.55
N GLU A 64 -18.53 -29.18 -24.88
CA GLU A 64 -17.72 -28.11 -25.48
C GLU A 64 -16.34 -28.62 -25.93
N ARG A 65 -15.66 -29.43 -25.10
CA ARG A 65 -14.36 -30.05 -25.45
C ARG A 65 -14.47 -31.03 -26.61
N GLN A 66 -15.62 -31.70 -26.75
CA GLN A 66 -15.89 -32.63 -27.85
C GLN A 66 -16.35 -31.92 -29.13
N GLY A 67 -16.54 -30.59 -29.10
CA GLY A 67 -17.12 -29.85 -30.23
C GLY A 67 -18.57 -30.24 -30.51
N SER A 68 -19.30 -30.73 -29.50
CA SER A 68 -20.68 -31.20 -29.57
C SER A 68 -21.61 -30.34 -28.71
N ARG A 69 -22.92 -30.49 -28.90
CA ARG A 69 -23.99 -29.79 -28.16
C ARG A 69 -25.27 -30.62 -28.25
N THR A 70 -26.29 -30.26 -27.48
CA THR A 70 -27.61 -30.90 -27.53
C THR A 70 -28.43 -30.43 -28.74
N ASP A 71 -29.27 -31.30 -29.30
CA ASP A 71 -29.99 -31.17 -30.59
C ASP A 71 -30.87 -29.92 -30.78
N HIS A 72 -31.14 -29.14 -29.73
CA HIS A 72 -32.07 -28.00 -29.78
C HIS A 72 -31.46 -26.66 -30.24
N ASP A 73 -30.16 -26.58 -30.55
CA ASP A 73 -29.45 -25.32 -30.85
C ASP A 73 -28.40 -25.50 -31.99
N GLU A 74 -28.78 -26.16 -33.09
CA GLU A 74 -27.85 -26.52 -34.18
C GLU A 74 -27.22 -25.33 -34.95
N GLU A 75 -27.77 -24.12 -34.83
CA GLU A 75 -27.26 -22.96 -35.57
C GLU A 75 -26.16 -22.18 -34.84
N LYS A 76 -26.00 -22.36 -33.51
CA LYS A 76 -25.07 -21.55 -32.70
C LYS A 76 -23.68 -22.19 -32.56
N PRO A 77 -22.57 -21.43 -32.65
CA PRO A 77 -21.24 -21.95 -32.35
C PRO A 77 -21.18 -22.63 -30.97
N VAL A 78 -20.51 -23.79 -30.87
CA VAL A 78 -20.49 -24.64 -29.66
C VAL A 78 -20.05 -23.87 -28.41
N HIS A 79 -18.99 -23.06 -28.51
CA HIS A 79 -18.52 -22.22 -27.39
C HIS A 79 -19.56 -21.18 -26.94
N THR A 80 -20.31 -20.60 -27.90
CA THR A 80 -21.38 -19.64 -27.57
C THR A 80 -22.53 -20.33 -26.84
N TRP A 81 -22.95 -21.51 -27.31
CA TRP A 81 -23.95 -22.34 -26.64
C TRP A 81 -23.51 -22.74 -25.23
N ALA A 82 -22.27 -23.22 -25.07
CA ALA A 82 -21.75 -23.68 -23.77
C ALA A 82 -21.74 -22.54 -22.74
N ASN A 83 -21.33 -21.34 -23.14
CA ASN A 83 -21.39 -20.16 -22.28
C ASN A 83 -22.83 -19.78 -21.91
N GLU A 84 -23.76 -19.80 -22.87
CA GLU A 84 -25.17 -19.55 -22.61
C GLU A 84 -25.76 -20.54 -21.59
N MET A 85 -25.41 -21.82 -21.71
CA MET A 85 -25.86 -22.86 -20.76
C MET A 85 -25.25 -22.67 -19.36
N ARG A 86 -23.94 -22.35 -19.26
CA ARG A 86 -23.30 -22.02 -17.97
C ARG A 86 -23.95 -20.80 -17.32
N HIS A 87 -24.34 -19.80 -18.11
CA HIS A 87 -25.04 -18.62 -17.61
C HIS A 87 -26.42 -18.98 -17.05
N ARG A 88 -27.21 -19.81 -17.75
CA ARG A 88 -28.52 -20.29 -17.27
C ARG A 88 -28.41 -21.11 -15.99
N LEU A 89 -27.41 -21.98 -15.88
CA LEU A 89 -27.12 -22.71 -14.64
C LEU A 89 -26.82 -21.78 -13.47
N ARG A 90 -26.00 -20.74 -13.67
CA ARG A 90 -25.67 -19.74 -12.63
C ARG A 90 -26.83 -18.81 -12.29
N VAL A 91 -27.71 -18.48 -13.25
CA VAL A 91 -28.96 -17.76 -13.01
C VAL A 91 -29.90 -18.59 -12.13
N THR A 92 -29.96 -19.90 -12.36
CA THR A 92 -30.75 -20.82 -11.52
C THR A 92 -30.25 -20.82 -10.07
N VAL A 93 -28.92 -20.87 -9.85
CA VAL A 93 -28.31 -20.71 -8.51
C VAL A 93 -28.80 -19.41 -7.87
N MET A 94 -28.68 -18.28 -8.58
CA MET A 94 -29.03 -16.97 -8.03
C MET A 94 -30.51 -16.85 -7.67
N LEU A 95 -31.40 -17.39 -8.50
CA LEU A 95 -32.85 -17.40 -8.23
C LEU A 95 -33.19 -18.27 -7.02
N ASN A 96 -32.49 -19.39 -6.83
CA ASN A 96 -32.64 -20.22 -5.64
C ASN A 96 -32.05 -19.54 -4.38
N THR A 97 -30.90 -18.86 -4.49
CA THR A 97 -30.36 -17.99 -3.43
C THR A 97 -31.35 -16.90 -3.03
N PHE A 98 -31.99 -16.27 -4.02
CA PHE A 98 -33.00 -15.25 -3.79
C PHE A 98 -34.23 -15.82 -3.06
N ALA A 99 -34.68 -17.03 -3.43
CA ALA A 99 -35.75 -17.74 -2.73
C ALA A 99 -35.41 -17.96 -1.24
N ALA A 100 -34.20 -18.45 -0.95
CA ALA A 100 -33.75 -18.68 0.43
C ALA A 100 -33.74 -17.39 1.27
N ILE A 101 -33.28 -16.27 0.70
CA ILE A 101 -33.29 -14.96 1.36
C ILE A 101 -34.71 -14.46 1.62
N ARG A 102 -35.61 -14.65 0.66
CA ARG A 102 -37.02 -14.26 0.79
C ARG A 102 -37.75 -15.07 1.86
N ASN A 103 -37.51 -16.38 1.87
CA ASN A 103 -38.11 -17.29 2.85
C ASN A 103 -37.46 -17.14 4.23
N ARG A 104 -36.25 -16.58 4.29
CA ARG A 104 -35.37 -16.55 5.48
C ARG A 104 -35.03 -17.94 6.00
N SER A 105 -35.06 -18.94 5.12
CA SER A 105 -34.68 -20.30 5.40
C SER A 105 -34.41 -21.04 4.09
N TYR A 106 -33.73 -22.18 4.20
CA TYR A 106 -33.56 -23.16 3.15
C TYR A 106 -33.51 -24.56 3.80
N THR A 107 -33.62 -25.61 2.99
CA THR A 107 -33.66 -26.99 3.48
C THR A 107 -32.42 -27.76 3.06
N ILE A 108 -31.92 -28.60 3.97
CA ILE A 108 -30.88 -29.61 3.72
C ILE A 108 -31.36 -30.92 4.36
N ASP A 109 -31.40 -32.02 3.60
CA ASP A 109 -31.88 -33.33 4.07
C ASP A 109 -33.22 -33.25 4.80
N ASP A 110 -34.15 -32.47 4.24
CA ASP A 110 -35.48 -32.16 4.79
C ASP A 110 -35.50 -31.43 6.15
N ASN A 111 -34.33 -31.01 6.65
CA ASN A 111 -34.18 -30.13 7.80
C ASN A 111 -34.20 -28.67 7.35
N GLU A 112 -35.06 -27.86 7.94
CA GLU A 112 -35.11 -26.42 7.69
C GLU A 112 -34.03 -25.68 8.50
N ILE A 113 -33.14 -25.00 7.79
CA ILE A 113 -32.13 -24.12 8.36
C ILE A 113 -32.62 -22.68 8.28
N GLN A 114 -32.72 -22.03 9.43
CA GLN A 114 -33.13 -20.62 9.52
C GLN A 114 -31.96 -19.71 9.13
N LEU A 115 -32.20 -18.83 8.15
CA LEU A 115 -31.24 -17.85 7.68
C LEU A 115 -31.40 -16.56 8.50
N ASN A 116 -30.50 -16.38 9.47
CA ASN A 116 -30.42 -15.17 10.29
C ASN A 116 -29.82 -14.00 9.51
N LEU A 117 -30.60 -13.44 8.60
CA LEU A 117 -30.25 -12.23 7.86
C LEU A 117 -30.01 -11.08 8.83
N ASN A 118 -28.80 -10.53 8.83
CA ASN A 118 -28.48 -9.41 9.71
C ASN A 118 -29.33 -8.18 9.33
N GLY A 119 -30.35 -7.88 10.15
CA GLY A 119 -31.20 -6.69 9.98
C GLY A 119 -30.46 -5.38 10.18
N LYS A 120 -29.23 -5.44 10.73
CA LYS A 120 -28.29 -4.32 10.89
C LYS A 120 -27.09 -4.44 9.95
N GLN A 121 -27.20 -5.15 8.82
CA GLN A 121 -26.19 -5.08 7.75
C GLN A 121 -25.95 -3.60 7.40
N LYS A 122 -24.68 -3.19 7.40
CA LYS A 122 -24.28 -1.80 7.17
C LYS A 122 -23.39 -1.70 5.95
N THR A 123 -23.69 -0.74 5.10
CA THR A 123 -22.94 -0.38 3.91
C THR A 123 -22.44 1.04 4.05
N VAL A 124 -21.15 1.28 3.84
CA VAL A 124 -20.53 2.61 3.91
C VAL A 124 -19.84 2.92 2.59
N VAL A 125 -20.30 3.97 1.93
CA VAL A 125 -19.71 4.49 0.70
C VAL A 125 -18.55 5.40 1.03
N TYR A 126 -17.45 5.15 0.36
CA TYR A 126 -16.19 5.86 0.48
C TYR A 126 -15.88 6.43 -0.89
N ASN A 127 -15.86 7.75 -1.02
CA ASN A 127 -15.62 8.44 -2.28
C ASN A 127 -14.37 9.32 -2.20
N HIS A 128 -14.00 10.00 -3.29
CA HIS A 128 -12.79 10.82 -3.31
C HIS A 128 -12.81 11.95 -2.26
N LYS A 129 -13.99 12.41 -1.83
CA LYS A 129 -14.11 13.45 -0.78
C LYS A 129 -14.05 12.88 0.64
N SER A 130 -14.19 11.56 0.81
CA SER A 130 -14.23 10.93 2.13
C SER A 130 -12.89 11.05 2.85
N LYS A 131 -12.95 11.45 4.12
CA LYS A 131 -11.78 11.42 5.01
C LYS A 131 -12.04 10.39 6.10
N LEU A 132 -11.22 9.35 6.23
CA LEU A 132 -11.47 8.29 7.22
C LEU A 132 -11.32 8.82 8.65
N LYS A 133 -10.39 9.74 8.91
CA LYS A 133 -10.21 10.43 10.20
C LYS A 133 -9.72 11.87 9.99
N LEU A 134 -10.21 12.80 10.82
CA LEU A 134 -9.87 14.22 10.78
C LEU A 134 -9.57 14.76 12.19
N GLY A 135 -8.37 15.35 12.38
CA GLY A 135 -8.13 16.40 13.37
C GLY A 135 -7.28 16.07 14.61
N GLY A 136 -6.18 16.85 14.76
CA GLY A 136 -5.46 17.25 16.00
C GLY A 136 -4.58 16.18 16.66
N PRO A 137 -3.36 16.51 17.16
CA PRO A 137 -2.29 15.57 17.54
C PRO A 137 -2.80 14.35 18.34
N MET A 138 -3.25 13.31 17.65
CA MET A 138 -3.57 12.03 18.24
C MET A 138 -2.27 11.38 18.69
N PRO A 139 -2.32 10.62 19.77
CA PRO A 139 -1.21 9.75 20.13
C PRO A 139 -0.92 8.81 18.97
N ILE A 140 0.30 8.94 18.47
CA ILE A 140 1.07 7.99 17.67
C ILE A 140 0.56 6.56 17.91
N LYS A 141 -0.16 5.99 16.93
CA LYS A 141 -0.39 4.55 16.92
C LYS A 141 0.84 3.91 16.30
N ARG A 142 1.70 3.33 17.15
CA ARG A 142 2.72 2.38 16.70
C ARG A 142 2.04 1.24 15.94
N ALA A 143 2.79 0.61 15.04
CA ALA A 143 2.39 -0.65 14.43
C ALA A 143 1.85 -1.60 15.51
N LEU A 144 0.66 -2.16 15.28
CA LEU A 144 -0.04 -3.01 16.25
C LEU A 144 0.64 -4.36 16.42
N TYR A 145 1.39 -4.77 15.40
CA TYR A 145 2.07 -6.06 15.32
C TYR A 145 3.54 -5.86 14.98
N GLU A 146 4.39 -6.74 15.52
CA GLU A 146 5.84 -6.76 15.23
C GLU A 146 6.15 -7.07 13.77
N LYS A 147 5.23 -7.74 13.08
CA LYS A 147 5.35 -8.12 11.67
C LYS A 147 3.98 -8.40 11.04
N THR A 148 3.93 -8.30 9.72
CA THR A 148 2.82 -8.78 8.89
C THR A 148 3.27 -10.02 8.12
N GLU A 149 2.56 -11.13 8.31
CA GLU A 149 2.75 -12.34 7.51
C GLU A 149 1.91 -12.25 6.22
N VAL A 150 2.46 -12.68 5.09
CA VAL A 150 1.74 -12.77 3.81
C VAL A 150 1.75 -14.20 3.29
N LYS A 151 0.58 -14.68 2.86
CA LYS A 151 0.40 -15.99 2.24
C LYS A 151 -0.27 -15.85 0.88
N VAL A 152 0.05 -16.76 -0.03
CA VAL A 152 -0.64 -16.92 -1.32
C VAL A 152 -1.16 -18.33 -1.39
N LEU A 153 -2.49 -18.48 -1.48
CA LEU A 153 -3.18 -19.77 -1.48
C LEU A 153 -3.97 -19.92 -2.78
N ASN A 154 -3.86 -21.09 -3.40
CA ASN A 154 -4.69 -21.48 -4.54
C ASN A 154 -6.01 -22.03 -4.01
N GLU A 155 -6.84 -21.14 -3.47
CA GLU A 155 -8.05 -21.49 -2.73
C GLU A 155 -9.12 -20.41 -2.89
N ASP A 156 -10.38 -20.78 -2.70
CA ASP A 156 -11.53 -19.88 -2.74
C ASP A 156 -11.49 -18.87 -1.60
N CYS A 157 -11.79 -17.61 -1.92
CA CYS A 157 -11.66 -16.52 -0.97
C CYS A 157 -12.61 -16.62 0.24
N LEU A 158 -13.80 -17.23 0.09
CA LEU A 158 -14.73 -17.44 1.20
C LEU A 158 -14.33 -18.65 2.05
N VAL A 159 -13.75 -19.69 1.46
CA VAL A 159 -13.17 -20.83 2.20
C VAL A 159 -12.01 -20.35 3.09
N VAL A 160 -11.11 -19.53 2.52
CA VAL A 160 -10.04 -18.88 3.29
C VAL A 160 -10.61 -18.01 4.41
N TYR A 161 -11.64 -17.22 4.10
CA TYR A 161 -12.28 -16.34 5.10
C TYR A 161 -12.87 -17.13 6.27
N GLU A 162 -13.61 -18.21 6.00
CA GLU A 162 -14.20 -19.09 7.01
C GLU A 162 -13.14 -19.70 7.92
N ASN A 163 -12.06 -20.22 7.35
CA ASN A 163 -10.94 -20.77 8.10
C ASN A 163 -10.23 -19.71 8.97
N LEU A 164 -10.17 -18.45 8.52
CA LEU A 164 -9.60 -17.38 9.34
C LEU A 164 -10.52 -17.00 10.51
N ILE A 165 -11.83 -16.99 10.30
CA ILE A 165 -12.81 -16.75 11.38
C ILE A 165 -12.72 -17.85 12.44
N SER A 166 -12.59 -19.13 12.04
CA SER A 166 -12.44 -20.24 12.99
C SER A 166 -11.17 -20.14 13.84
N GLN A 167 -10.14 -19.44 13.35
CA GLN A 167 -8.90 -19.11 14.08
C GLN A 167 -9.02 -17.82 14.92
N GLY A 168 -10.20 -17.24 15.06
CA GLY A 168 -10.45 -16.03 15.86
C GLY A 168 -9.95 -14.74 15.21
N ARG A 169 -9.77 -14.70 13.88
CA ARG A 169 -9.35 -13.50 13.14
C ARG A 169 -10.52 -12.57 12.84
N LYS A 170 -10.22 -11.35 12.42
CA LYS A 170 -11.18 -10.35 11.92
C LYS A 170 -10.89 -10.00 10.45
N PRO A 171 -11.05 -10.95 9.51
CA PRO A 171 -10.73 -10.75 8.10
C PRO A 171 -11.66 -9.72 7.43
N LEU A 172 -11.08 -8.91 6.56
CA LEU A 172 -11.78 -8.18 5.50
C LEU A 172 -11.62 -8.90 4.17
N LEU A 173 -12.73 -9.20 3.50
CA LEU A 173 -12.73 -9.78 2.16
C LEU A 173 -12.69 -8.69 1.09
N LEU A 174 -11.81 -8.81 0.10
CA LEU A 174 -11.85 -7.98 -1.09
C LEU A 174 -12.92 -8.50 -2.06
N ASN A 175 -13.92 -7.71 -2.39
CA ASN A 175 -14.73 -7.89 -3.60
C ASN A 175 -14.07 -7.12 -4.75
N MET A 176 -13.65 -7.83 -5.80
CA MET A 176 -13.07 -7.25 -7.02
C MET A 176 -14.17 -6.61 -7.89
N GLY A 177 -14.78 -5.57 -7.36
CA GLY A 177 -16.04 -5.03 -7.85
C GLY A 177 -15.98 -4.42 -9.24
N ASN A 178 -17.09 -4.48 -9.96
CA ASN A 178 -17.29 -3.75 -11.20
C ASN A 178 -17.66 -2.29 -10.88
N ALA A 179 -17.00 -1.31 -11.51
CA ALA A 179 -17.23 0.11 -11.22
C ALA A 179 -18.64 0.61 -11.57
N THR A 180 -19.35 -0.05 -12.48
CA THR A 180 -20.61 0.45 -13.07
C THR A 180 -21.84 -0.39 -12.73
N SER A 181 -21.64 -1.66 -12.40
CA SER A 181 -22.72 -2.63 -12.21
C SER A 181 -22.50 -3.38 -10.90
N PRO A 182 -23.35 -3.19 -9.87
CA PRO A 182 -23.19 -3.89 -8.59
C PRO A 182 -23.27 -5.40 -8.80
N GLY A 183 -22.25 -6.13 -8.34
CA GLY A 183 -22.21 -7.58 -8.52
C GLY A 183 -21.81 -8.01 -9.93
N GLY A 184 -21.31 -7.10 -10.76
CA GLY A 184 -20.93 -7.38 -12.14
C GLY A 184 -22.10 -7.93 -12.97
N GLY A 185 -21.90 -9.10 -13.58
CA GLY A 185 -22.88 -9.78 -14.39
C GLY A 185 -23.69 -10.85 -13.66
N TYR A 186 -23.78 -10.83 -12.32
CA TYR A 186 -24.40 -11.92 -11.54
C TYR A 186 -25.86 -12.18 -11.94
N ARG A 187 -26.58 -11.11 -12.32
CA ARG A 187 -27.96 -11.19 -12.83
C ARG A 187 -28.08 -12.00 -14.11
N LYS A 188 -27.01 -12.07 -14.91
CA LYS A 188 -26.95 -12.71 -16.23
C LYS A 188 -26.22 -14.05 -16.22
N GLY A 189 -25.70 -14.48 -15.08
CA GLY A 189 -24.98 -15.74 -14.95
C GLY A 189 -23.48 -15.66 -15.27
N ASP A 190 -22.90 -14.47 -15.31
CA ASP A 190 -21.45 -14.31 -15.49
C ASP A 190 -20.70 -14.97 -14.32
N GLY A 191 -19.49 -15.47 -14.58
CA GLY A 191 -18.70 -16.23 -13.63
C GLY A 191 -17.34 -15.62 -13.35
N ALA A 192 -17.28 -14.61 -12.49
CA ALA A 192 -16.05 -14.19 -11.83
C ALA A 192 -16.24 -14.17 -10.30
N GLN A 193 -15.21 -13.67 -9.60
CA GLN A 193 -15.19 -13.66 -8.13
C GLN A 193 -16.36 -12.86 -7.54
N GLU A 194 -16.63 -11.65 -8.04
CA GLU A 194 -17.71 -10.81 -7.56
C GLU A 194 -19.07 -11.51 -7.70
N GLU A 195 -19.37 -12.08 -8.86
CA GLU A 195 -20.63 -12.78 -9.09
C GLU A 195 -20.79 -14.03 -8.21
N ASN A 196 -19.68 -14.72 -7.93
CA ASN A 196 -19.67 -15.88 -7.02
C ASN A 196 -20.02 -15.46 -5.58
N LEU A 197 -19.46 -14.32 -5.11
CA LEU A 197 -19.84 -13.75 -3.80
C LEU A 197 -21.34 -13.47 -3.74
N PHE A 198 -21.93 -12.90 -4.79
CA PHE A 198 -23.36 -12.59 -4.86
C PHE A 198 -24.24 -13.84 -4.86
N ARG A 199 -23.83 -14.91 -5.57
CA ARG A 199 -24.58 -16.17 -5.59
C ARG A 199 -24.57 -16.91 -4.26
N ARG A 200 -23.51 -16.72 -3.45
CA ARG A 200 -23.31 -17.46 -2.19
C ARG A 200 -23.77 -16.74 -0.93
N SER A 201 -24.22 -15.49 -1.07
CA SER A 201 -24.51 -14.64 0.08
C SER A 201 -25.68 -13.71 -0.17
N ASP A 202 -25.96 -12.86 0.81
CA ASP A 202 -26.98 -11.82 0.75
C ASP A 202 -26.43 -10.45 0.29
N TYR A 203 -25.24 -10.42 -0.34
CA TYR A 203 -24.50 -9.20 -0.67
C TYR A 203 -25.26 -8.23 -1.59
N PHE A 204 -26.14 -8.71 -2.47
CA PHE A 204 -26.96 -7.84 -3.31
C PHE A 204 -27.87 -6.89 -2.50
N ARG A 205 -28.25 -7.26 -1.25
CA ARG A 205 -29.00 -6.38 -0.33
C ARG A 205 -28.22 -5.11 0.04
N SER A 206 -26.89 -5.17 -0.05
CA SER A 206 -25.99 -4.06 0.21
C SER A 206 -25.80 -3.20 -1.02
N LEU A 207 -25.32 -3.80 -2.12
CA LEU A 207 -24.79 -3.07 -3.28
C LEU A 207 -25.82 -2.82 -4.38
N ASP A 208 -26.81 -3.68 -4.55
CA ASP A 208 -27.72 -3.63 -5.69
C ASP A 208 -29.05 -2.93 -5.34
N VAL A 209 -29.01 -1.60 -5.39
CA VAL A 209 -30.15 -0.70 -5.16
C VAL A 209 -31.34 -1.02 -6.07
N GLY A 210 -31.09 -1.60 -7.26
CA GLY A 210 -32.15 -1.99 -8.18
C GLY A 210 -33.05 -3.10 -7.64
N LEU A 211 -32.61 -3.83 -6.60
CA LEU A 211 -33.36 -4.91 -5.97
C LEU A 211 -34.06 -4.52 -4.66
N ASP A 212 -33.92 -3.28 -4.18
CA ASP A 212 -34.51 -2.82 -2.92
C ASP A 212 -36.04 -2.99 -2.84
N LYS A 213 -36.72 -3.01 -3.99
CA LYS A 213 -38.17 -3.21 -4.07
C LYS A 213 -38.60 -4.65 -3.79
N PHE A 214 -37.68 -5.60 -3.89
CA PHE A 214 -37.96 -7.03 -3.80
C PHE A 214 -37.40 -7.67 -2.52
N VAL A 215 -36.43 -7.05 -1.86
CA VAL A 215 -35.81 -7.54 -0.62
C VAL A 215 -35.56 -6.42 0.38
N GLN A 216 -35.39 -6.77 1.66
CA GLN A 216 -35.01 -5.80 2.67
C GLN A 216 -33.55 -5.34 2.46
N PRO A 217 -33.30 -4.06 2.13
CA PRO A 217 -31.95 -3.57 1.88
C PRO A 217 -31.14 -3.42 3.18
N SER A 218 -29.82 -3.27 3.02
CA SER A 218 -28.92 -2.86 4.10
C SER A 218 -29.16 -1.41 4.54
N LEU A 219 -28.67 -1.05 5.74
CA LEU A 219 -28.51 0.35 6.12
C LEU A 219 -27.32 0.93 5.36
N ARG A 220 -27.54 2.00 4.58
CA ARG A 220 -26.52 2.62 3.74
C ARG A 220 -26.10 3.99 4.29
N PHE A 221 -24.81 4.20 4.33
CA PHE A 221 -24.15 5.40 4.82
C PHE A 221 -23.11 5.86 3.80
N TYR A 222 -22.66 7.11 3.95
CA TYR A 222 -21.48 7.62 3.27
C TYR A 222 -20.52 8.25 4.27
N CYS A 223 -19.23 8.13 4.00
CA CYS A 223 -18.20 8.81 4.77
C CYS A 223 -18.01 10.23 4.21
N THR A 224 -18.27 11.23 5.04
CA THR A 224 -18.16 12.65 4.67
C THR A 224 -16.71 13.11 4.55
N SER A 225 -16.52 14.30 3.99
CA SER A 225 -15.23 15.01 4.04
C SER A 225 -14.80 15.43 5.43
N THR A 226 -15.68 15.28 6.43
CA THR A 226 -15.39 15.49 7.86
C THR A 226 -15.05 14.21 8.62
N GLY A 227 -15.09 13.04 7.95
CA GLY A 227 -14.90 11.72 8.56
C GLY A 227 -16.03 11.22 9.44
N ARG A 228 -17.18 11.88 9.37
CA ARG A 228 -18.44 11.38 9.93
C ARG A 228 -19.12 10.43 8.95
N SER A 229 -19.72 9.38 9.50
CA SER A 229 -20.62 8.49 8.77
C SER A 229 -22.05 9.03 8.85
N GLU A 230 -22.64 9.36 7.71
CA GLU A 230 -24.00 9.90 7.61
C GLU A 230 -24.87 8.98 6.75
N SER A 231 -26.18 8.95 7.01
CA SER A 231 -27.12 8.15 6.22
C SER A 231 -27.10 8.59 4.76
N LEU A 232 -27.03 7.62 3.84
CA LEU A 232 -27.02 7.90 2.42
C LEU A 232 -28.45 8.16 1.94
N VAL A 233 -28.74 9.44 1.62
CA VAL A 233 -30.10 9.88 1.23
C VAL A 233 -30.50 9.29 -0.13
N ASP A 234 -29.61 9.36 -1.11
CA ASP A 234 -29.82 8.79 -2.44
C ASP A 234 -28.86 7.62 -2.67
N SER A 235 -29.37 6.40 -2.49
CA SER A 235 -28.59 5.18 -2.70
C SER A 235 -28.19 4.98 -4.17
N SER A 236 -28.88 5.60 -5.14
CA SER A 236 -28.52 5.46 -6.55
C SER A 236 -27.13 6.03 -6.87
N THR A 237 -26.61 6.91 -6.01
CA THR A 237 -25.26 7.48 -6.12
C THR A 237 -24.11 6.53 -5.77
N MET A 238 -24.41 5.32 -5.28
CA MET A 238 -23.38 4.30 -5.02
C MET A 238 -22.69 3.84 -6.31
N TYR A 239 -23.41 3.86 -7.43
CA TYR A 239 -22.91 3.45 -8.74
C TYR A 239 -23.28 4.50 -9.81
N SER A 240 -22.42 4.78 -10.79
CA SER A 240 -21.07 4.22 -10.94
C SER A 240 -20.14 4.72 -9.83
N MET A 241 -19.26 3.85 -9.37
CA MET A 241 -18.29 4.14 -8.32
C MET A 241 -17.34 5.24 -8.78
N ASP A 242 -16.98 6.13 -7.86
CA ASP A 242 -15.89 7.09 -8.08
C ASP A 242 -14.57 6.36 -8.36
N GLU A 243 -13.70 6.99 -9.14
CA GLU A 243 -12.40 6.47 -9.58
C GLU A 243 -11.54 5.86 -8.45
N TYR A 244 -11.52 6.47 -7.26
CA TYR A 244 -10.81 5.95 -6.08
C TYR A 244 -11.76 5.51 -4.95
N GLY A 245 -13.06 5.46 -5.25
CA GLY A 245 -14.09 5.09 -4.31
C GLY A 245 -14.09 3.61 -4.00
N ALA A 246 -14.65 3.27 -2.84
CA ALA A 246 -14.87 1.92 -2.38
C ALA A 246 -16.21 1.83 -1.67
N ILE A 247 -16.75 0.62 -1.54
CA ILE A 247 -17.97 0.39 -0.75
C ILE A 247 -17.67 -0.71 0.25
N TYR A 248 -17.69 -0.35 1.53
CA TYR A 248 -17.49 -1.27 2.64
C TYR A 248 -18.84 -1.82 3.10
N THR A 249 -18.92 -3.14 3.29
CA THR A 249 -20.12 -3.81 3.78
C THR A 249 -19.78 -4.71 4.94
N SER A 250 -20.52 -4.58 6.03
CA SER A 250 -20.42 -5.44 7.23
C SER A 250 -21.76 -6.10 7.51
N GLY A 251 -21.72 -7.31 8.09
CA GLY A 251 -22.95 -8.04 8.40
C GLY A 251 -23.49 -8.87 7.23
N LEU A 252 -22.64 -9.25 6.27
CA LEU A 252 -23.02 -10.20 5.22
C LEU A 252 -23.23 -11.59 5.82
N THR A 253 -24.15 -12.35 5.21
CA THR A 253 -24.38 -13.77 5.52
C THR A 253 -24.05 -14.59 4.29
N VAL A 254 -23.07 -15.48 4.41
CA VAL A 254 -22.69 -16.46 3.38
C VAL A 254 -23.31 -17.80 3.79
N PHE A 255 -24.00 -18.45 2.87
CA PHE A 255 -24.79 -19.65 3.18
C PHE A 255 -24.76 -20.70 2.07
N ARG A 256 -23.83 -20.57 1.12
CA ARG A 256 -23.58 -21.59 0.12
C ARG A 256 -22.09 -21.90 -0.03
N GLN A 257 -21.82 -23.16 -0.34
CA GLN A 257 -20.52 -23.69 -0.71
C GLN A 257 -20.02 -23.13 -2.06
N PRO A 258 -18.73 -23.33 -2.38
CA PRO A 258 -18.14 -22.88 -3.65
C PRO A 258 -18.81 -23.47 -4.90
N GLU A 259 -18.51 -22.90 -6.07
CA GLU A 259 -19.01 -23.40 -7.37
C GLU A 259 -18.57 -24.84 -7.64
N THR A 260 -17.38 -25.22 -7.17
CA THR A 260 -16.82 -26.59 -7.27
C THR A 260 -17.61 -27.63 -6.49
N GLU A 261 -18.41 -27.20 -5.52
CA GLU A 261 -19.33 -28.02 -4.73
C GLU A 261 -20.79 -27.80 -5.14
N GLY A 262 -21.02 -27.22 -6.33
CA GLY A 262 -22.37 -27.05 -6.87
C GLY A 262 -23.22 -26.06 -6.11
N TYR A 263 -22.60 -25.09 -5.43
CA TYR A 263 -23.30 -24.09 -4.62
C TYR A 263 -24.23 -24.72 -3.57
N GLU A 264 -23.84 -25.88 -3.02
CA GLU A 264 -24.59 -26.56 -1.95
C GLU A 264 -24.88 -25.60 -0.79
N PHE A 265 -26.04 -25.74 -0.16
CA PHE A 265 -26.35 -24.95 1.03
C PHE A 265 -25.47 -25.38 2.21
N MET A 266 -25.04 -24.43 3.03
CA MET A 266 -24.19 -24.74 4.20
C MET A 266 -25.05 -25.22 5.37
N HIS A 267 -24.64 -26.25 6.11
CA HIS A 267 -25.34 -26.58 7.37
C HIS A 267 -25.24 -25.47 8.42
N GLN A 268 -24.19 -24.65 8.36
CA GLN A 268 -23.94 -23.52 9.25
C GLN A 268 -23.59 -22.28 8.42
N PRO A 269 -24.55 -21.36 8.17
CA PRO A 269 -24.25 -20.08 7.55
C PRO A 269 -23.14 -19.31 8.27
N LEU A 270 -22.21 -18.77 7.49
CA LEU A 270 -21.21 -17.85 7.99
C LEU A 270 -21.81 -16.44 8.09
N ALA A 271 -22.09 -16.02 9.33
CA ALA A 271 -22.65 -14.71 9.63
C ALA A 271 -21.56 -13.63 9.86
N ASN A 272 -21.96 -12.36 9.72
CA ASN A 272 -21.13 -11.19 10.00
C ASN A 272 -19.86 -11.07 9.14
N VAL A 273 -19.90 -11.59 7.92
CA VAL A 273 -18.83 -11.40 6.94
C VAL A 273 -18.72 -9.91 6.60
N CYS A 274 -17.47 -9.43 6.54
CA CYS A 274 -17.13 -8.06 6.16
C CYS A 274 -16.38 -8.08 4.83
N SER A 275 -16.82 -7.23 3.89
CA SER A 275 -16.29 -7.18 2.53
C SER A 275 -16.14 -5.74 2.05
N LEU A 276 -15.15 -5.49 1.19
CA LEU A 276 -14.89 -4.19 0.57
C LEU A 276 -14.90 -4.33 -0.95
N ALA A 277 -15.84 -3.66 -1.61
CA ALA A 277 -15.87 -3.56 -3.07
C ALA A 277 -14.92 -2.45 -3.55
N MET A 278 -13.96 -2.81 -4.39
CA MET A 278 -13.03 -1.88 -5.06
C MET A 278 -12.85 -2.31 -6.52
N ALA A 279 -13.02 -1.36 -7.44
CA ALA A 279 -12.89 -1.63 -8.86
C ALA A 279 -11.47 -1.39 -9.38
N ALA A 280 -10.90 -2.40 -10.05
CA ALA A 280 -9.67 -2.27 -10.83
C ALA A 280 -9.90 -1.52 -12.15
N TYR A 281 -8.81 -1.15 -12.84
CA TYR A 281 -8.92 -0.60 -14.19
C TYR A 281 -9.34 -1.65 -15.20
N ARG A 282 -10.29 -1.33 -16.08
CA ARG A 282 -10.68 -2.21 -17.18
C ARG A 282 -9.80 -1.94 -18.40
N HIS A 283 -9.06 -2.95 -18.82
CA HIS A 283 -8.19 -2.94 -20.00
C HIS A 283 -7.24 -1.72 -20.02
N PRO A 284 -6.45 -1.50 -18.95
CA PRO A 284 -5.59 -0.34 -18.85
C PRO A 284 -4.49 -0.35 -19.93
N PRO A 285 -4.07 0.83 -20.43
CA PRO A 285 -2.88 0.98 -21.25
C PRO A 285 -1.63 0.44 -20.55
N LEU A 286 -0.86 -0.34 -21.29
CA LEU A 286 0.37 -0.98 -20.83
C LEU A 286 1.60 -0.37 -21.53
N ASP A 287 2.68 -0.22 -20.78
CA ASP A 287 4.03 -0.02 -21.29
C ASP A 287 4.73 -1.39 -21.22
N GLU A 288 4.88 -2.06 -22.36
CA GLU A 288 5.27 -3.48 -22.43
C GLU A 288 4.32 -4.37 -21.62
N ASP A 289 4.83 -5.16 -20.67
CA ASP A 289 4.05 -6.07 -19.81
C ASP A 289 3.62 -5.41 -18.47
N MET A 290 3.68 -4.08 -18.39
CA MET A 290 3.42 -3.32 -17.17
C MET A 290 2.34 -2.28 -17.38
N LEU A 291 1.52 -2.01 -16.35
CA LEU A 291 0.68 -0.81 -16.32
C LEU A 291 1.51 0.43 -16.64
N SER A 292 1.01 1.26 -17.56
CA SER A 292 1.61 2.58 -17.80
C SER A 292 1.63 3.43 -16.54
N ALA A 293 2.58 4.37 -16.45
CA ALA A 293 2.88 5.09 -15.20
C ALA A 293 1.63 5.68 -14.51
N LYS A 294 0.73 6.32 -15.26
CA LYS A 294 -0.53 6.87 -14.72
C LYS A 294 -1.39 5.81 -14.04
N TYR A 295 -1.55 4.65 -14.68
CA TYR A 295 -2.40 3.56 -14.19
C TYR A 295 -1.72 2.76 -13.08
N ALA A 296 -0.39 2.67 -13.07
CA ALA A 296 0.36 2.11 -11.94
C ALA A 296 0.15 2.94 -10.66
N VAL A 297 0.26 4.27 -10.75
CA VAL A 297 -0.02 5.18 -9.62
C VAL A 297 -1.48 5.10 -9.18
N GLY A 298 -2.42 5.07 -10.14
CA GLY A 298 -3.84 4.92 -9.85
C GLY A 298 -4.17 3.57 -9.18
N MET A 299 -3.55 2.48 -9.62
CA MET A 299 -3.73 1.14 -9.05
C MET A 299 -3.16 1.08 -7.64
N ARG A 300 -1.98 1.66 -7.42
CA ARG A 300 -1.39 1.80 -6.08
C ARG A 300 -2.37 2.48 -5.12
N LYS A 301 -2.98 3.60 -5.52
CA LYS A 301 -3.96 4.30 -4.68
C LYS A 301 -5.19 3.46 -4.35
N LYS A 302 -5.74 2.74 -5.34
CA LYS A 302 -6.87 1.83 -5.12
C LYS A 302 -6.50 0.78 -4.06
N ILE A 303 -5.29 0.21 -4.16
CA ILE A 303 -4.76 -0.75 -3.17
C ILE A 303 -4.56 -0.08 -1.81
N GLU A 304 -3.97 1.11 -1.76
CA GLU A 304 -3.79 1.85 -0.50
C GLU A 304 -5.13 2.19 0.18
N ASN A 305 -6.16 2.54 -0.59
CA ASN A 305 -7.50 2.79 -0.05
C ASN A 305 -8.12 1.51 0.54
N ILE A 306 -7.87 0.33 -0.06
CA ILE A 306 -8.29 -0.96 0.54
C ILE A 306 -7.71 -1.10 1.94
N PHE A 307 -6.40 -0.89 2.09
CA PHE A 307 -5.70 -1.05 3.35
C PHE A 307 -6.12 0.02 4.38
N ALA A 308 -6.27 1.27 3.94
CA ALA A 308 -6.71 2.37 4.79
C ALA A 308 -8.12 2.15 5.37
N ILE A 309 -9.06 1.72 4.52
CA ILE A 309 -10.44 1.43 4.94
C ILE A 309 -10.45 0.21 5.87
N ALA A 310 -9.69 -0.84 5.54
CA ALA A 310 -9.59 -2.02 6.40
C ALA A 310 -9.07 -1.70 7.80
N HIS A 311 -7.99 -0.91 7.88
CA HIS A 311 -7.45 -0.47 9.16
C HIS A 311 -8.42 0.45 9.90
N HIS A 312 -9.11 1.35 9.20
CA HIS A 312 -10.14 2.22 9.80
C HIS A 312 -11.27 1.42 10.47
N HIS A 313 -11.69 0.31 9.86
CA HIS A 313 -12.68 -0.62 10.43
C HIS A 313 -12.09 -1.68 11.36
N GLU A 314 -10.81 -1.53 11.76
CA GLU A 314 -10.13 -2.37 12.77
C GLU A 314 -10.01 -3.85 12.40
N HIS A 315 -9.91 -4.14 11.10
CA HIS A 315 -9.56 -5.48 10.63
C HIS A 315 -8.10 -5.81 10.94
N ASP A 316 -7.83 -7.02 11.39
CA ASP A 316 -6.47 -7.51 11.66
C ASP A 316 -5.89 -8.33 10.52
N THR A 317 -6.74 -8.76 9.58
CA THR A 317 -6.43 -9.71 8.53
C THR A 317 -7.08 -9.28 7.22
N LEU A 318 -6.38 -9.43 6.10
CA LEU A 318 -6.93 -9.16 4.77
C LEU A 318 -7.01 -10.45 3.95
N VAL A 319 -8.15 -10.69 3.31
CA VAL A 319 -8.33 -11.72 2.28
C VAL A 319 -8.43 -11.00 0.94
N LEU A 320 -7.33 -10.99 0.21
CA LEU A 320 -7.15 -10.30 -1.07
C LEU A 320 -7.16 -11.31 -2.22
N SER A 321 -7.10 -10.79 -3.45
CA SER A 321 -7.00 -11.59 -4.67
C SER A 321 -6.22 -10.83 -5.75
N ALA A 322 -6.08 -11.41 -6.94
CA ALA A 322 -5.38 -10.83 -8.10
C ALA A 322 -6.21 -9.70 -8.76
N LEU A 323 -6.33 -8.56 -8.05
CA LEU A 323 -7.18 -7.42 -8.39
C LEU A 323 -7.07 -7.03 -9.88
N GLY A 324 -8.14 -7.27 -10.64
CA GLY A 324 -8.25 -6.90 -12.05
C GLY A 324 -7.45 -7.74 -13.05
N CYS A 325 -6.80 -8.83 -12.62
CA CYS A 325 -5.92 -9.64 -13.48
C CYS A 325 -6.64 -10.66 -14.36
N GLY A 326 -7.96 -10.85 -14.17
CA GLY A 326 -8.84 -11.65 -15.03
C GLY A 326 -9.44 -10.84 -16.17
N ALA A 327 -10.77 -10.77 -16.24
CA ALA A 327 -11.52 -10.09 -17.30
C ALA A 327 -11.11 -8.63 -17.58
N PHE A 328 -10.49 -7.95 -16.61
CA PHE A 328 -10.03 -6.57 -16.70
C PHE A 328 -8.60 -6.41 -17.21
N ARG A 329 -7.88 -7.51 -17.47
CA ARG A 329 -6.58 -7.56 -18.18
C ARG A 329 -5.48 -6.69 -17.55
N ASN A 330 -5.44 -6.59 -16.22
CA ASN A 330 -4.28 -6.00 -15.54
C ASN A 330 -3.14 -7.04 -15.50
N PRO A 331 -1.86 -6.63 -15.66
CA PRO A 331 -0.73 -7.55 -15.67
C PRO A 331 -0.45 -8.08 -14.24
N PRO A 332 -0.60 -9.39 -13.98
CA PRO A 332 -0.55 -9.94 -12.62
C PRO A 332 0.81 -9.76 -11.93
N ASN A 333 1.92 -9.86 -12.66
CA ASN A 333 3.26 -9.61 -12.10
C ASN A 333 3.38 -8.17 -11.57
N HIS A 334 2.93 -7.17 -12.32
CA HIS A 334 3.04 -5.78 -11.90
C HIS A 334 2.07 -5.49 -10.75
N VAL A 335 0.83 -6.00 -10.80
CA VAL A 335 -0.13 -5.83 -9.70
C VAL A 335 0.37 -6.45 -8.39
N ALA A 336 0.98 -7.65 -8.43
CA ALA A 336 1.59 -8.28 -7.25
C ALA A 336 2.70 -7.41 -6.64
N LYS A 337 3.57 -6.83 -7.48
CA LYS A 337 4.63 -5.92 -7.03
C LYS A 337 4.08 -4.59 -6.46
N ILE A 338 2.99 -4.06 -7.04
CA ILE A 338 2.30 -2.88 -6.46
C ILE A 338 1.73 -3.25 -5.08
N PHE A 339 1.08 -4.41 -4.93
CA PHE A 339 0.64 -4.89 -3.62
C PHE A 339 1.80 -4.98 -2.63
N ARG A 340 2.93 -5.58 -3.01
CA ARG A 340 4.13 -5.66 -2.16
C ARG A 340 4.57 -4.29 -1.68
N SER A 341 4.63 -3.31 -2.57
CA SER A 341 5.04 -1.94 -2.24
C SER A 341 4.08 -1.23 -1.27
N VAL A 342 2.79 -1.61 -1.25
CA VAL A 342 1.82 -1.12 -0.26
C VAL A 342 1.94 -1.93 1.04
N ILE A 343 2.13 -3.24 0.97
CA ILE A 343 2.33 -4.08 2.16
C ILE A 343 3.55 -3.65 2.95
N GLU A 344 4.67 -3.33 2.29
CA GLU A 344 5.88 -2.79 2.94
C GLU A 344 5.57 -1.50 3.74
N GLN A 345 4.66 -0.67 3.25
CA GLN A 345 4.22 0.56 3.93
C GLN A 345 3.27 0.28 5.10
N TYR A 346 2.42 -0.74 4.99
CA TYR A 346 1.42 -1.11 6.00
C TYR A 346 1.87 -2.24 6.92
N ALA A 347 3.15 -2.60 6.88
CA ALA A 347 3.71 -3.64 7.71
C ALA A 347 3.47 -3.34 9.21
N GLY A 348 2.93 -4.33 9.91
CA GLY A 348 2.54 -4.25 11.31
C GLY A 348 1.18 -3.60 11.61
N PHE A 349 0.44 -3.10 10.62
CA PHE A 349 -0.97 -2.71 10.80
C PHE A 349 -1.93 -3.91 10.68
N PHE A 350 -1.51 -4.95 9.97
CA PHE A 350 -2.24 -6.21 9.83
C PHE A 350 -1.37 -7.36 10.34
N ARG A 351 -1.97 -8.32 11.02
CA ARG A 351 -1.27 -9.52 11.48
C ARG A 351 -1.02 -10.49 10.33
N LEU A 352 -1.97 -10.60 9.39
CA LEU A 352 -1.91 -11.54 8.28
C LEU A 352 -2.57 -10.96 7.02
N ILE A 353 -1.98 -11.20 5.86
CA ILE A 353 -2.58 -10.92 4.56
C ILE A 353 -2.55 -12.21 3.75
N VAL A 354 -3.70 -12.64 3.23
CA VAL A 354 -3.83 -13.84 2.41
C VAL A 354 -4.34 -13.46 1.03
N PHE A 355 -3.56 -13.75 0.00
CA PHE A 355 -4.01 -13.72 -1.39
C PHE A 355 -4.65 -15.06 -1.74
N ALA A 356 -5.97 -15.11 -1.81
CA ALA A 356 -6.75 -16.26 -2.26
C ALA A 356 -7.00 -16.11 -3.77
N ILE A 357 -6.28 -16.89 -4.58
CA ILE A 357 -6.25 -16.76 -6.04
C ILE A 357 -6.48 -18.12 -6.68
N ILE A 358 -7.64 -18.29 -7.31
CA ILE A 358 -7.95 -19.41 -8.20
C ILE A 358 -7.70 -18.97 -9.64
N ASP A 359 -6.97 -19.78 -10.39
CA ASP A 359 -6.85 -19.60 -11.83
C ASP A 359 -8.12 -20.13 -12.53
N ASP A 360 -8.78 -19.28 -13.33
CA ASP A 360 -10.03 -19.56 -14.02
C ASP A 360 -9.87 -19.53 -15.56
N HIS A 361 -10.98 -19.55 -16.29
CA HIS A 361 -10.99 -19.43 -17.76
C HIS A 361 -10.35 -18.13 -18.31
N ASN A 362 -10.14 -17.10 -17.47
CA ASN A 362 -9.45 -15.87 -17.84
C ASN A 362 -7.92 -15.97 -17.68
N THR A 363 -7.40 -17.14 -17.31
CA THR A 363 -5.95 -17.39 -17.12
C THR A 363 -5.33 -18.12 -18.29
N GLY A 364 -3.99 -18.03 -18.40
CA GLY A 364 -3.25 -18.64 -19.53
C GLY A 364 -3.45 -17.92 -20.86
N GLN A 365 -4.01 -16.70 -20.83
CA GLN A 365 -4.20 -15.86 -22.00
C GLN A 365 -2.88 -15.15 -22.35
N ASN A 366 -2.82 -14.52 -23.54
CA ASN A 366 -1.63 -13.79 -23.97
C ASN A 366 -1.16 -12.71 -22.97
N PHE A 367 -2.09 -12.12 -22.20
CA PHE A 367 -1.80 -11.07 -21.20
C PHE A 367 -1.49 -11.61 -19.80
N ASN A 368 -1.71 -12.90 -19.52
CA ASN A 368 -1.40 -13.56 -18.26
C ASN A 368 -1.00 -15.05 -18.49
N PRO A 369 0.05 -15.32 -19.28
CA PRO A 369 0.36 -16.67 -19.76
C PRO A 369 0.75 -17.65 -18.64
N LYS A 370 1.09 -17.14 -17.46
CA LYS A 370 1.44 -17.92 -16.26
C LYS A 370 0.29 -18.03 -15.25
N GLY A 371 -0.92 -17.64 -15.65
CA GLY A 371 -2.06 -17.44 -14.76
C GLY A 371 -1.87 -16.26 -13.81
N ASN A 372 -2.74 -16.20 -12.80
CA ASN A 372 -2.75 -15.15 -11.79
C ASN A 372 -2.10 -15.64 -10.49
N PHE A 373 -2.22 -16.93 -10.16
CA PHE A 373 -1.67 -17.49 -8.93
C PHE A 373 -0.13 -17.43 -8.90
N LEU A 374 0.54 -17.94 -9.94
CA LEU A 374 1.99 -18.09 -9.95
C LEU A 374 2.77 -16.77 -9.85
N PRO A 375 2.38 -15.67 -10.54
CA PRO A 375 2.96 -14.34 -10.31
C PRO A 375 2.95 -13.90 -8.85
N PHE A 376 1.81 -14.01 -8.17
CA PHE A 376 1.69 -13.62 -6.76
C PHE A 376 2.48 -14.57 -5.86
N GLN A 377 2.40 -15.87 -6.12
CA GLN A 377 3.15 -16.86 -5.35
C GLN A 377 4.65 -16.54 -5.39
N ARG A 378 5.22 -16.28 -6.57
CA ARG A 378 6.63 -15.93 -6.74
C ARG A 378 7.01 -14.64 -6.03
N GLU A 379 6.16 -13.62 -6.10
CA GLU A 379 6.41 -12.34 -5.44
C GLU A 379 6.42 -12.47 -3.91
N PHE A 380 5.62 -13.39 -3.36
CA PHE A 380 5.43 -13.55 -1.91
C PHE A 380 5.91 -14.89 -1.30
N GLN A 381 6.91 -15.55 -1.91
CA GLN A 381 7.39 -16.89 -1.51
C GLN A 381 7.88 -16.99 -0.04
N GLN A 382 8.36 -15.90 0.56
CA GLN A 382 8.83 -15.83 1.95
C GLN A 382 8.58 -14.44 2.54
N SER A 383 7.33 -14.15 2.88
CA SER A 383 6.91 -12.75 3.04
C SER A 383 6.45 -12.42 4.44
N ILE A 384 7.41 -12.34 5.33
CA ILE A 384 7.28 -11.60 6.60
C ILE A 384 7.76 -10.17 6.33
N PHE A 385 6.91 -9.20 6.63
CA PHE A 385 7.23 -7.78 6.52
C PHE A 385 7.26 -7.16 7.91
N GLU A 386 8.36 -6.48 8.23
CA GLU A 386 8.51 -5.77 9.50
C GLU A 386 8.11 -4.30 9.34
N PRO A 387 7.55 -3.67 10.38
CA PRO A 387 7.27 -2.24 10.38
C PRO A 387 8.49 -1.42 10.05
N ILE A 388 8.27 -0.30 9.35
CA ILE A 388 9.32 0.67 9.05
C ILE A 388 9.87 1.24 10.38
N GLN A 389 11.19 1.23 10.53
CA GLN A 389 11.85 1.80 11.70
C GLN A 389 11.68 3.34 11.76
N PRO A 390 11.65 3.94 12.96
CA PRO A 390 11.59 5.39 13.16
C PRO A 390 12.60 6.18 12.31
N ILE A 391 12.12 7.10 11.46
CA ILE A 391 12.96 7.85 10.52
C ILE A 391 13.39 9.18 11.12
N HIS A 392 14.52 9.31 11.80
CA HIS A 392 14.90 10.55 12.54
C HIS A 392 14.80 11.91 11.80
N GLN A 393 14.62 11.96 10.46
CA GLN A 393 14.72 13.18 9.65
C GLN A 393 13.59 13.46 8.64
N ALA A 394 12.56 12.63 8.47
CA ALA A 394 11.55 12.84 7.41
C ALA A 394 10.07 12.96 7.88
N ASN A 395 9.41 14.05 7.51
CA ASN A 395 7.94 14.17 7.43
C ASN A 395 7.45 13.61 6.09
N THR A 396 7.66 12.31 5.85
CA THR A 396 7.34 11.69 4.56
C THR A 396 5.86 11.35 4.48
N ILE A 397 5.21 11.72 3.38
CA ILE A 397 3.84 11.26 3.09
C ILE A 397 3.97 9.86 2.47
N CYS A 398 3.37 8.83 3.07
CA CYS A 398 3.27 7.52 2.44
C CYS A 398 1.83 7.02 2.33
N GLY A 399 1.31 6.93 1.11
CA GLY A 399 -0.10 6.60 0.88
C GLY A 399 -1.02 7.59 1.61
N PRO A 400 -2.22 7.15 2.06
CA PRO A 400 -3.15 8.01 2.80
C PRO A 400 -2.64 8.28 4.23
N TYR A 401 -1.50 7.73 4.62
CA TYR A 401 -0.86 7.99 5.91
C TYR A 401 0.31 8.97 5.70
N ARG A 402 0.59 9.82 6.68
CA ARG A 402 1.85 10.57 6.73
C ARG A 402 2.71 9.93 7.81
N PHE A 403 3.95 9.54 7.53
CA PHE A 403 4.87 8.98 8.52
C PHE A 403 5.74 10.12 9.09
N LEU A 404 5.78 10.23 10.43
CA LEU A 404 6.67 11.14 11.16
C LEU A 404 8.06 10.57 11.30
N THR A 405 8.93 11.47 11.75
CA THR A 405 10.33 11.20 12.03
C THR A 405 10.59 10.16 13.13
N ASP A 406 9.58 9.78 13.90
CA ASP A 406 9.68 8.76 14.94
C ASP A 406 9.02 7.43 14.54
N GLY A 407 8.70 7.26 13.25
CA GLY A 407 8.07 6.05 12.71
C GLY A 407 6.58 5.96 13.00
N SER A 408 6.00 7.02 13.58
CA SER A 408 4.56 7.11 13.79
C SER A 408 3.81 7.61 12.57
N THR A 409 2.50 7.31 12.48
CA THR A 409 1.63 7.86 11.43
C THR A 409 0.87 9.12 11.90
N VAL A 410 1.05 10.26 11.22
CA VAL A 410 0.22 11.49 11.28
C VAL A 410 -1.09 11.32 10.51
N GLU A 411 -2.14 11.04 11.26
CA GLU A 411 -3.32 11.92 11.46
C GLU A 411 -4.20 12.50 10.34
N ASN A 412 -4.05 12.16 9.06
CA ASN A 412 -5.17 12.35 8.13
C ASN A 412 -5.22 11.19 7.15
N VAL A 413 -5.87 10.09 7.54
CA VAL A 413 -6.18 9.00 6.61
C VAL A 413 -7.34 9.46 5.75
N SER A 414 -7.05 9.97 4.55
CA SER A 414 -8.07 10.35 3.56
C SER A 414 -8.04 9.41 2.38
N ILE A 415 -9.19 9.24 1.73
CA ILE A 415 -9.21 8.64 0.40
C ILE A 415 -8.56 9.65 -0.54
N PHE A 416 -7.59 9.20 -1.33
CA PHE A 416 -6.90 10.10 -2.26
C PHE A 416 -7.88 10.75 -3.23
N ASP A 417 -7.92 12.08 -3.21
CA ASP A 417 -8.85 12.90 -4.00
C ASP A 417 -8.19 13.52 -5.24
N LEU A 418 -6.89 13.80 -5.16
CA LEU A 418 -6.14 14.40 -6.26
C LEU A 418 -5.97 13.42 -7.43
N THR A 419 -5.95 13.96 -8.65
CA THR A 419 -5.66 13.16 -9.85
C THR A 419 -4.18 12.74 -9.85
N PRO A 420 -3.82 11.51 -10.29
CA PRO A 420 -2.43 11.09 -10.44
C PRO A 420 -1.65 12.05 -11.34
N CYS A 421 -0.48 12.48 -10.88
CA CYS A 421 0.46 13.21 -11.73
C CYS A 421 0.83 12.32 -12.93
N LYS A 422 0.74 12.86 -14.15
CA LYS A 422 1.12 12.12 -15.37
C LYS A 422 2.57 11.66 -15.38
N TYR A 423 3.44 12.31 -14.61
CA TYR A 423 4.86 11.96 -14.47
C TYR A 423 5.12 10.96 -13.33
N GLY A 424 4.12 10.65 -12.50
CA GLY A 424 4.22 9.67 -11.41
C GLY A 424 5.44 9.89 -10.51
N ALA A 425 6.19 8.82 -10.25
CA ALA A 425 7.42 8.85 -9.45
C ALA A 425 8.56 9.68 -10.08
N LYS A 426 8.47 10.03 -11.37
CA LYS A 426 9.46 10.84 -12.09
C LYS A 426 9.11 12.33 -12.12
N CYS A 427 8.07 12.75 -11.38
CA CYS A 427 7.65 14.15 -11.33
C CYS A 427 8.75 15.03 -10.73
N ARG A 428 9.08 16.14 -11.39
CA ARG A 428 10.08 17.14 -10.95
C ARG A 428 9.47 18.34 -10.20
N ASP A 429 8.15 18.43 -10.13
CA ASP A 429 7.41 19.57 -9.58
C ASP A 429 6.86 19.29 -8.16
N LEU A 430 7.51 18.40 -7.41
CA LEU A 430 7.09 17.96 -6.07
C LEU A 430 7.15 19.04 -4.98
N TYR A 431 7.77 20.18 -5.26
CA TYR A 431 7.80 21.35 -4.36
C TYR A 431 7.01 22.54 -4.90
N GLU A 432 6.44 22.41 -6.10
CA GLU A 432 5.57 23.45 -6.62
C GLU A 432 4.21 23.36 -5.92
N SER A 433 3.96 24.26 -4.98
CA SER A 433 2.74 24.28 -4.17
C SER A 433 1.44 24.21 -4.99
N ALA A 434 1.42 24.79 -6.20
CA ALA A 434 0.27 24.68 -7.10
C ALA A 434 0.10 23.25 -7.64
N HIS A 435 1.18 22.62 -8.08
CA HIS A 435 1.18 21.27 -8.64
C HIS A 435 0.76 20.21 -7.61
N VAL A 436 1.39 20.20 -6.42
CA VAL A 436 1.11 19.20 -5.38
C VAL A 436 -0.27 19.33 -4.75
N ARG A 437 -0.94 20.48 -4.92
CA ARG A 437 -2.35 20.65 -4.55
C ARG A 437 -3.34 20.16 -5.61
N GLN A 438 -2.88 19.95 -6.84
CA GLN A 438 -3.70 19.50 -7.96
C GLN A 438 -3.51 18.01 -8.25
N TYR A 439 -2.30 17.50 -8.03
CA TYR A 439 -1.94 16.14 -8.37
C TYR A 439 -1.38 15.39 -7.17
N SER A 440 -1.72 14.12 -7.10
CA SER A 440 -1.09 13.18 -6.17
C SER A 440 0.15 12.56 -6.79
N HIS A 441 1.07 12.14 -5.93
CA HIS A 441 2.29 11.45 -6.32
C HIS A 441 2.46 10.16 -5.51
N PRO A 442 3.24 9.19 -6.01
CA PRO A 442 3.69 8.07 -5.19
C PRO A 442 4.46 8.57 -3.96
N PRO A 443 4.56 7.76 -2.90
CA PRO A 443 5.33 8.13 -1.72
C PRO A 443 6.83 8.25 -2.02
N LEU A 444 7.58 8.94 -1.15
CA LEU A 444 9.05 8.91 -1.23
C LEU A 444 9.56 7.52 -0.82
N CYS A 445 10.66 7.07 -1.43
CA CYS A 445 11.36 5.86 -1.02
C CYS A 445 11.98 6.08 0.37
N THR A 446 11.50 5.32 1.36
CA THR A 446 11.97 5.44 2.75
C THR A 446 13.44 5.11 2.91
N GLU A 447 13.95 4.08 2.21
CA GLU A 447 15.37 3.72 2.24
C GLU A 447 16.26 4.85 1.67
N ALA A 448 15.84 5.45 0.55
CA ALA A 448 16.52 6.59 -0.05
C ALA A 448 16.51 7.81 0.88
N CYS A 449 15.37 8.11 1.51
CA CYS A 449 15.25 9.22 2.45
C CYS A 449 16.10 9.02 3.71
N VAL A 450 16.30 7.78 4.16
CA VAL A 450 17.06 7.47 5.39
C VAL A 450 18.56 7.40 5.12
N THR A 451 18.96 6.72 4.05
CA THR A 451 20.37 6.35 3.82
C THR A 451 21.04 7.15 2.70
N GLY A 452 20.27 7.96 1.97
CA GLY A 452 20.70 8.61 0.72
C GLY A 452 20.88 7.65 -0.45
N LYS A 453 20.56 6.35 -0.28
CA LYS A 453 20.66 5.31 -1.29
C LYS A 453 19.45 4.38 -1.24
N CYS A 454 19.17 3.69 -2.34
CA CYS A 454 18.13 2.67 -2.40
C CYS A 454 18.73 1.39 -2.98
N THR A 455 18.58 0.26 -2.29
CA THR A 455 19.03 -1.04 -2.78
C THR A 455 18.12 -1.61 -3.85
N LYS A 456 16.90 -1.07 -3.97
CA LYS A 456 15.88 -1.46 -4.95
C LYS A 456 15.81 -0.52 -6.15
N ILE A 457 16.85 0.28 -6.41
CA ILE A 457 16.86 1.25 -7.52
C ILE A 457 16.83 0.58 -8.91
N ASP A 458 17.26 -0.67 -9.00
CA ASP A 458 17.16 -1.47 -10.22
C ASP A 458 15.82 -2.23 -10.34
N ASP A 459 15.00 -2.25 -9.27
CA ASP A 459 13.64 -2.78 -9.36
C ASP A 459 12.73 -1.75 -10.02
N ILE A 460 12.38 -2.02 -11.27
CA ILE A 460 11.56 -1.13 -12.08
C ILE A 460 10.23 -0.74 -11.39
N VAL A 461 9.57 -1.67 -10.69
CA VAL A 461 8.29 -1.38 -10.01
C VAL A 461 8.52 -0.54 -8.78
N HIS A 462 9.61 -0.77 -8.04
CA HIS A 462 9.99 0.09 -6.93
C HIS A 462 10.23 1.53 -7.42
N VAL A 463 10.97 1.73 -8.51
CA VAL A 463 11.22 3.06 -9.11
C VAL A 463 9.94 3.72 -9.63
N TYR A 464 8.96 2.95 -10.09
CA TYR A 464 7.64 3.49 -10.47
C TYR A 464 6.74 3.79 -9.26
N SER A 465 6.90 3.05 -8.17
CA SER A 465 6.05 3.09 -6.98
C SER A 465 6.57 4.05 -5.90
N PHE A 466 7.82 4.47 -5.99
CA PHE A 466 8.45 5.37 -5.02
C PHE A 466 9.30 6.44 -5.70
N ILE A 467 9.17 7.67 -5.20
CA ILE A 467 10.01 8.79 -5.60
C ILE A 467 11.37 8.64 -4.93
N HIS A 468 12.43 8.63 -5.73
CA HIS A 468 13.81 8.72 -5.27
C HIS A 468 14.31 10.13 -5.54
N ARG A 469 14.80 10.81 -4.50
CA ARG A 469 15.47 12.09 -4.66
C ARG A 469 16.97 11.86 -4.55
N ASN A 470 17.75 12.58 -5.34
CA ASN A 470 19.19 12.48 -5.27
C ASN A 470 19.67 13.28 -4.04
N SER A 471 20.54 12.73 -3.20
CA SER A 471 21.21 13.56 -2.20
C SER A 471 22.13 14.55 -2.91
N CYS A 472 22.13 15.81 -2.48
CA CYS A 472 23.03 16.81 -3.03
C CYS A 472 24.48 16.32 -2.87
N PRO A 473 25.31 16.28 -3.93
CA PRO A 473 26.71 15.85 -3.83
C PRO A 473 27.55 16.75 -2.90
N HIS A 474 27.07 17.96 -2.63
CA HIS A 474 27.69 18.92 -1.72
C HIS A 474 27.14 18.88 -0.29
N GLY A 475 26.10 18.08 -0.01
CA GLY A 475 25.52 17.91 1.33
C GLY A 475 25.13 19.24 1.99
N GLY A 476 25.50 19.42 3.26
CA GLY A 476 25.31 20.65 4.02
C GLY A 476 26.11 21.87 3.52
N LEU A 477 27.11 21.65 2.65
CA LEU A 477 27.95 22.70 2.05
C LEU A 477 27.43 23.22 0.70
N CYS A 478 26.22 22.82 0.29
CA CYS A 478 25.67 23.23 -1.00
C CYS A 478 25.45 24.75 -1.07
N ARG A 479 26.01 25.38 -2.12
CA ARG A 479 25.84 26.81 -2.39
C ARG A 479 24.62 27.13 -3.25
N ASP A 480 24.08 26.12 -3.92
CA ASP A 480 22.94 26.23 -4.83
C ASP A 480 21.62 25.90 -4.11
N ILE A 481 21.61 25.94 -2.78
CA ILE A 481 20.44 25.56 -1.98
C ILE A 481 19.23 26.47 -2.22
N ASP A 482 19.48 27.74 -2.55
CA ASP A 482 18.46 28.72 -2.90
C ASP A 482 18.10 28.70 -4.40
N ASP A 483 18.85 27.95 -5.21
CA ASP A 483 18.54 27.77 -6.63
C ASP A 483 17.32 26.85 -6.79
N ARG A 484 16.30 27.37 -7.46
CA ARG A 484 15.01 26.69 -7.60
C ARG A 484 15.07 25.44 -8.48
N VAL A 485 16.06 25.31 -9.36
CA VAL A 485 16.23 24.12 -10.21
C VAL A 485 16.98 23.05 -9.44
N HIS A 486 18.07 23.42 -8.78
CA HIS A 486 18.86 22.52 -7.93
C HIS A 486 18.04 21.94 -6.78
N ALA A 487 17.29 22.78 -6.07
CA ALA A 487 16.42 22.35 -4.96
C ALA A 487 15.27 21.42 -5.41
N ARG A 488 14.95 21.35 -6.71
CA ARG A 488 13.98 20.38 -7.26
C ARG A 488 14.61 19.01 -7.50
N GLU A 489 15.91 18.95 -7.76
CA GLU A 489 16.62 17.72 -8.13
C GLU A 489 17.32 17.06 -6.93
N PHE A 490 17.70 17.83 -5.91
CA PHE A 490 18.51 17.34 -4.79
C PHE A 490 17.94 17.61 -3.39
N GLU A 491 18.00 16.60 -2.52
CA GLU A 491 17.75 16.76 -1.07
C GLU A 491 19.00 17.23 -0.34
N HIS A 492 18.78 18.03 0.70
CA HIS A 492 19.82 18.58 1.57
C HIS A 492 19.58 18.12 3.02
N PRO A 493 20.66 17.88 3.80
CA PRO A 493 20.53 17.39 5.17
C PRO A 493 19.76 18.33 6.10
N SER A 494 19.35 17.85 7.27
CA SER A 494 18.78 18.71 8.31
C SER A 494 19.79 19.74 8.83
N TYR A 495 19.30 20.83 9.42
CA TYR A 495 20.18 21.74 10.16
C TYR A 495 20.78 21.05 11.39
N CYS A 496 22.00 21.41 11.76
CA CYS A 496 22.65 20.90 12.97
C CYS A 496 21.81 21.26 14.21
N SER A 497 21.59 20.27 15.09
CA SER A 497 20.81 20.43 16.33
C SER A 497 21.40 21.46 17.30
N HIS A 498 22.71 21.70 17.22
CA HIS A 498 23.39 22.73 18.01
C HIS A 498 23.20 24.15 17.46
N GLY A 499 22.59 24.31 16.28
CA GLY A 499 22.21 25.60 15.70
C GLY A 499 23.38 26.58 15.62
N SER A 500 23.15 27.80 16.13
CA SER A 500 24.17 28.86 16.16
C SER A 500 25.36 28.58 17.09
N ASN A 501 25.20 27.65 18.04
CA ASN A 501 26.24 27.26 18.98
C ASN A 501 27.13 26.10 18.49
N CYS A 502 26.88 25.57 17.28
CA CYS A 502 27.69 24.49 16.74
C CYS A 502 29.16 24.92 16.57
N GLN A 503 30.09 24.28 17.27
CA GLN A 503 31.54 24.53 17.15
C GLN A 503 32.26 23.48 16.26
N ASP A 504 31.55 22.46 15.79
CA ASP A 504 32.11 21.42 14.91
C ASP A 504 32.14 21.92 13.46
N THR A 505 33.33 22.22 12.95
CA THR A 505 33.56 22.62 11.55
C THR A 505 34.30 21.52 10.79
N SER A 506 34.24 20.27 11.26
CA SER A 506 34.83 19.16 10.51
C SER A 506 34.11 18.99 9.18
N ASN A 507 34.85 18.69 8.12
CA ASN A 507 34.28 18.54 6.78
C ASN A 507 33.23 17.41 6.70
N ASN A 508 33.34 16.39 7.56
CA ASN A 508 32.32 15.35 7.67
C ASN A 508 31.03 15.92 8.27
N HIS A 509 31.12 16.63 9.40
CA HIS A 509 29.97 17.25 10.06
C HIS A 509 29.28 18.30 9.19
N GLU A 510 30.04 19.17 8.51
CA GLU A 510 29.49 20.22 7.64
C GLU A 510 28.88 19.66 6.34
N LYS A 511 29.27 18.45 5.91
CA LYS A 511 28.58 17.74 4.82
C LYS A 511 27.32 17.03 5.31
N GLU A 512 27.34 16.51 6.52
CA GLU A 512 26.24 15.76 7.12
C GLU A 512 25.10 16.64 7.63
N TYR A 513 25.39 17.90 8.00
CA TYR A 513 24.40 18.84 8.52
C TYR A 513 24.51 20.21 7.86
N ARG A 514 23.38 20.89 7.69
CA ARG A 514 23.36 22.31 7.32
C ARG A 514 23.65 23.20 8.52
N HIS A 515 24.31 24.32 8.27
CA HIS A 515 24.61 25.33 9.29
C HIS A 515 24.11 26.69 8.85
N LEU A 516 23.78 27.53 9.84
CA LEU A 516 23.54 28.95 9.59
C LEU A 516 24.82 29.60 9.04
N PRO A 517 24.70 30.65 8.22
CA PRO A 517 25.85 31.42 7.78
C PRO A 517 26.71 31.87 8.96
N LEU A 518 28.03 31.85 8.78
CA LEU A 518 28.94 32.38 9.79
C LEU A 518 28.70 33.87 9.98
N CYS A 519 28.60 34.30 11.25
CA CYS A 519 28.55 35.71 11.58
C CYS A 519 29.81 36.41 11.04
N LYS A 520 29.68 37.65 10.54
CA LYS A 520 30.81 38.47 10.11
C LYS A 520 31.90 38.66 11.17
N TYR A 521 31.52 38.59 12.45
CA TYR A 521 32.42 38.68 13.60
C TYR A 521 32.69 37.31 14.25
N ALA A 522 32.15 36.23 13.67
CA ALA A 522 32.35 34.86 14.12
C ALA A 522 32.16 34.70 15.64
N HIS A 523 33.07 33.97 16.31
CA HIS A 523 33.09 33.77 17.75
C HIS A 523 33.34 35.07 18.58
N GLN A 524 33.83 36.14 17.96
CA GLN A 524 34.08 37.44 18.60
C GLN A 524 32.84 38.37 18.58
N CYS A 525 31.70 37.89 18.08
CA CYS A 525 30.50 38.71 17.96
C CYS A 525 30.00 39.21 19.32
N ALA A 526 30.09 40.52 19.57
CA ALA A 526 29.63 41.13 20.82
C ALA A 526 28.12 40.93 21.07
N ASP A 527 27.32 40.88 20.00
CA ASP A 527 25.87 40.67 20.08
C ASP A 527 25.49 39.24 20.45
N TYR A 528 26.32 38.26 20.05
CA TYR A 528 26.22 36.87 20.49
C TYR A 528 26.45 36.74 21.99
N HIS A 529 27.53 37.37 22.49
CA HIS A 529 27.81 37.46 23.93
C HIS A 529 26.73 38.24 24.71
N ARG A 530 25.93 39.08 24.02
CA ARG A 530 24.82 39.86 24.59
C ARG A 530 23.43 39.26 24.32
N SER A 531 23.34 38.06 23.72
CA SER A 531 22.10 37.28 23.51
C SER A 531 20.98 38.00 22.74
N ILE A 532 21.31 38.74 21.68
CA ILE A 532 20.26 39.26 20.77
C ILE A 532 19.66 38.07 19.99
N ARG A 533 18.47 37.63 20.41
CA ARG A 533 17.80 36.41 19.91
C ARG A 533 17.69 36.38 18.38
N GLN A 534 17.23 37.46 17.76
CA GLN A 534 17.07 37.55 16.30
C GLN A 534 18.39 37.37 15.53
N HIS A 535 19.52 37.84 16.07
CA HIS A 535 20.82 37.66 15.45
C HIS A 535 21.33 36.23 15.61
N CYS A 536 21.15 35.65 16.80
CA CYS A 536 21.56 34.28 17.11
C CYS A 536 20.71 33.22 16.40
N ASP A 537 19.50 33.57 15.95
CA ASP A 537 18.66 32.71 15.11
C ASP A 537 19.09 32.73 13.63
N ALA A 538 19.84 33.76 13.21
CA ALA A 538 20.22 33.97 11.82
C ALA A 538 21.68 33.60 11.49
N TYR A 539 22.57 33.57 12.48
CA TYR A 539 24.01 33.36 12.27
C TYR A 539 24.62 32.36 13.24
N ARG A 540 25.66 31.66 12.77
CA ARG A 540 26.52 30.77 13.56
C ARG A 540 27.74 31.52 14.09
N HIS A 541 28.12 31.27 15.34
CA HIS A 541 29.20 31.96 16.06
C HIS A 541 30.31 31.00 16.49
N CYS A 542 30.96 30.38 15.51
CA CYS A 542 32.16 29.57 15.75
C CYS A 542 33.38 30.21 15.09
N LYS A 543 34.58 29.68 15.39
CA LYS A 543 35.80 30.10 14.71
C LYS A 543 35.70 29.79 13.21
N PRO A 544 36.08 30.73 12.32
CA PRO A 544 36.19 30.43 10.90
C PRO A 544 37.34 29.44 10.66
N SER A 545 37.15 28.56 9.68
CA SER A 545 38.21 27.65 9.23
C SER A 545 39.39 28.44 8.64
N CYS A 546 40.61 28.11 9.08
CA CYS A 546 41.82 28.71 8.54
C CYS A 546 41.96 28.40 7.04
N GLN A 547 42.11 29.43 6.20
CA GLN A 547 42.25 29.28 4.75
C GLN A 547 43.44 28.41 4.32
N TYR A 548 44.45 28.30 5.17
CA TYR A 548 45.64 27.49 4.91
C TYR A 548 45.55 26.06 5.44
N GLY A 549 44.50 25.74 6.21
CA GLY A 549 44.25 24.42 6.79
C GLY A 549 45.48 23.85 7.48
N ARG A 550 45.86 22.62 7.11
CA ARG A 550 47.04 21.90 7.64
C ARG A 550 48.38 22.56 7.31
N SER A 551 48.41 23.49 6.36
CA SER A 551 49.62 24.17 5.90
C SER A 551 49.74 25.60 6.42
N CYS A 552 49.03 25.94 7.50
CA CYS A 552 49.00 27.30 8.02
C CYS A 552 50.39 27.80 8.42
N PRO A 553 50.95 28.84 7.77
CA PRO A 553 52.24 29.40 8.14
C PRO A 553 52.18 30.17 9.47
N TYR A 554 50.98 30.56 9.91
CA TYR A 554 50.73 31.34 11.12
C TYR A 554 50.43 30.47 12.35
N PHE A 555 50.74 29.17 12.32
CA PHE A 555 50.46 28.25 13.44
C PHE A 555 51.12 28.67 14.77
N HIS A 556 52.16 29.49 14.73
CA HIS A 556 52.88 30.01 15.90
C HIS A 556 52.30 31.33 16.43
N ASN A 557 51.37 31.96 15.71
CA ASN A 557 50.76 33.22 16.13
C ASN A 557 49.56 32.90 17.03
N THR A 558 49.65 33.24 18.31
CA THR A 558 48.61 32.94 19.31
C THR A 558 47.28 33.57 18.96
N VAL A 559 47.27 34.83 18.51
CA VAL A 559 46.03 35.52 18.07
C VAL A 559 45.41 34.80 16.87
N HIS A 560 46.23 34.35 15.91
CA HIS A 560 45.72 33.56 14.78
C HIS A 560 45.13 32.21 15.21
N MET A 561 45.77 31.52 16.15
CA MET A 561 45.28 30.23 16.67
C MET A 561 44.04 30.39 17.56
N GLU A 562 43.89 31.54 18.22
CA GLU A 562 42.67 31.91 18.94
C GLU A 562 41.54 32.24 17.97
N ASP A 563 41.83 32.91 16.86
CA ASP A 563 40.78 33.42 15.98
C ASP A 563 40.31 32.44 14.90
N TRP A 564 41.14 31.44 14.56
CA TRP A 564 40.88 30.53 13.44
C TRP A 564 40.88 29.07 13.90
N GLN A 565 40.06 28.25 13.23
CA GLN A 565 40.01 26.81 13.46
C GLN A 565 40.93 26.09 12.49
N HIS A 566 41.69 25.12 13.01
CA HIS A 566 42.60 24.30 12.22
C HIS A 566 42.19 22.84 12.30
N PRO A 567 42.49 22.05 11.25
CA PRO A 567 42.21 20.60 11.24
C PRO A 567 43.21 19.78 12.08
N PHE A 568 44.06 20.44 12.87
CA PHE A 568 45.06 19.83 13.74
C PHE A 568 44.92 20.38 15.18
N PRO A 569 45.31 19.62 16.22
CA PRO A 569 45.32 20.07 17.62
C PRO A 569 46.21 21.28 17.87
N THR A 570 46.16 21.85 19.07
CA THR A 570 47.05 22.96 19.45
C THR A 570 48.52 22.61 19.12
N PRO A 571 49.26 23.48 18.41
CA PRO A 571 50.65 23.23 18.09
C PRO A 571 51.47 23.01 19.36
N CYS A 572 52.36 22.04 19.33
CA CYS A 572 53.28 21.78 20.41
C CYS A 572 54.12 23.04 20.70
N PRO A 573 54.30 23.46 21.97
CA PRO A 573 55.10 24.65 22.31
C PRO A 573 56.54 24.63 21.76
N TRP A 574 57.07 23.43 21.47
CA TRP A 574 58.41 23.24 20.93
C TRP A 574 58.46 23.15 19.39
N THR A 575 57.33 23.08 18.69
CA THR A 575 57.28 23.07 17.21
C THR A 575 57.42 24.50 16.66
N PRO A 576 58.09 24.78 15.52
CA PRO A 576 58.67 23.85 14.53
C PRO A 576 60.04 23.28 14.93
N TYR A 577 60.57 23.67 16.09
CA TYR A 577 61.87 23.24 16.58
C TYR A 577 61.79 21.84 17.23
N HIS A 578 62.85 21.46 17.94
CA HIS A 578 63.03 20.12 18.47
C HIS A 578 62.08 19.81 19.62
N CYS A 579 61.22 18.80 19.44
CA CYS A 579 60.36 18.25 20.48
C CYS A 579 60.81 16.80 20.74
N VAL A 580 61.58 16.60 21.81
CA VAL A 580 62.16 15.30 22.18
C VAL A 580 61.12 14.18 22.21
N LEU A 581 59.94 14.46 22.77
CA LEU A 581 58.84 13.50 22.87
C LEU A 581 58.32 13.06 21.49
N TYR A 582 58.26 13.98 20.52
CA TYR A 582 57.81 13.69 19.18
C TYR A 582 58.90 13.01 18.34
N ASP A 583 60.17 13.34 18.56
CA ASP A 583 61.29 12.65 17.93
C ASP A 583 61.39 11.19 18.41
N GLU A 584 61.18 10.94 19.71
CA GLU A 584 61.04 9.59 20.27
C GLU A 584 59.82 8.85 19.68
N PHE A 585 58.70 9.56 19.51
CA PHE A 585 57.49 8.99 18.89
C PHE A 585 57.69 8.62 17.41
N GLN A 586 58.37 9.47 16.62
CA GLN A 586 58.64 9.20 15.20
C GLN A 586 59.65 8.05 15.00
N ASN A 587 60.59 7.88 15.93
CA ASN A 587 61.62 6.83 15.86
C ASN A 587 61.17 5.50 16.46
N ALA A 588 59.99 5.43 17.09
CA ALA A 588 59.46 4.20 17.67
C ALA A 588 58.92 3.24 16.60
N ALA A 589 59.41 2.00 16.61
CA ALA A 589 58.90 0.94 15.72
C ALA A 589 57.45 0.53 16.03
N HIS A 590 57.03 0.62 17.29
CA HIS A 590 55.67 0.34 17.74
C HIS A 590 55.25 1.38 18.79
N THR A 591 54.20 2.15 18.48
CA THR A 591 53.70 3.24 19.33
C THR A 591 53.22 2.75 20.69
N GLU A 592 52.70 1.52 20.79
CA GLU A 592 52.20 0.88 22.03
C GLU A 592 53.29 0.65 23.10
N LYS A 593 54.57 0.64 22.70
CA LYS A 593 55.71 0.45 23.62
C LYS A 593 56.25 1.76 24.20
N LEU A 594 55.72 2.90 23.77
CA LEU A 594 56.08 4.21 24.31
C LEU A 594 55.41 4.44 25.68
N THR A 595 56.01 5.30 26.50
CA THR A 595 55.39 5.68 27.77
C THR A 595 54.05 6.39 27.53
N HIS A 596 53.11 6.22 28.46
CA HIS A 596 51.79 6.88 28.39
C HIS A 596 51.92 8.40 28.19
N HIS A 597 52.93 9.03 28.79
CA HIS A 597 53.23 10.45 28.64
C HIS A 597 53.54 10.85 27.19
N ILE A 598 54.34 10.07 26.46
CA ILE A 598 54.70 10.34 25.06
C ILE A 598 53.46 10.18 24.15
N GLN A 599 52.70 9.10 24.33
CA GLN A 599 51.47 8.86 23.56
C GLN A 599 50.44 9.98 23.80
N GLN A 600 50.23 10.37 25.06
CA GLN A 600 49.32 11.45 25.42
C GLN A 600 49.77 12.78 24.79
N HIS A 601 51.05 13.12 24.88
CA HIS A 601 51.59 14.35 24.27
C HIS A 601 51.37 14.41 22.76
N CYS A 602 51.76 13.35 22.03
CA CYS A 602 51.67 13.29 20.57
C CYS A 602 50.24 13.14 20.03
N SER A 603 49.28 12.74 20.88
CA SER A 603 47.85 12.79 20.54
C SER A 603 47.20 14.14 20.85
N SER A 604 47.75 14.89 21.82
CA SER A 604 47.16 16.16 22.30
C SER A 604 47.70 17.40 21.58
N PHE A 605 48.92 17.32 21.04
CA PHE A 605 49.58 18.44 20.37
C PHE A 605 49.91 18.13 18.92
N ALA A 606 49.83 19.14 18.07
CA ALA A 606 50.25 19.03 16.68
C ALA A 606 51.73 19.37 16.49
N HIS A 607 52.41 18.65 15.58
CA HIS A 607 53.83 18.86 15.28
C HIS A 607 54.06 19.15 13.80
N VAL A 608 55.09 19.93 13.47
CA VAL A 608 55.46 20.17 12.07
C VAL A 608 56.06 18.90 11.48
N CYS A 609 55.45 18.43 10.39
CA CYS A 609 55.90 17.23 9.70
C CYS A 609 57.35 17.38 9.21
N ALA A 610 58.16 16.33 9.38
CA ALA A 610 59.57 16.29 8.96
C ALA A 610 59.76 16.62 7.47
N TYR A 611 58.80 16.21 6.65
CA TYR A 611 58.80 16.38 5.19
C TYR A 611 58.01 17.62 4.73
N GLY A 612 57.47 18.42 5.66
CA GLY A 612 56.67 19.61 5.37
C GLY A 612 55.56 19.34 4.35
N ARG A 613 55.43 20.24 3.36
CA ARG A 613 54.47 20.11 2.25
C ARG A 613 54.73 18.92 1.31
N ASN A 614 55.95 18.37 1.32
CA ASN A 614 56.34 17.25 0.47
C ASN A 614 56.08 15.88 1.13
N CYS A 615 55.32 15.84 2.22
CA CYS A 615 54.98 14.58 2.90
C CYS A 615 54.10 13.70 2.03
N LEU A 616 54.52 12.44 1.83
CA LEU A 616 53.79 11.43 1.05
C LEU A 616 52.99 10.43 1.91
N LYS A 617 53.01 10.57 3.25
CA LYS A 617 52.27 9.68 4.16
C LYS A 617 50.76 9.84 3.93
N GLN A 618 50.03 8.74 3.74
CA GLN A 618 48.57 8.74 3.49
C GLN A 618 47.72 8.37 4.72
N ASN A 619 48.33 8.12 5.87
CA ASN A 619 47.60 7.73 7.09
C ASN A 619 46.75 8.90 7.64
N SER A 620 45.45 8.68 7.88
CA SER A 620 44.52 9.69 8.42
C SER A 620 44.98 10.26 9.77
N SER A 621 45.48 9.40 10.67
CA SER A 621 45.96 9.81 12.00
C SER A 621 47.21 10.71 11.92
N HIS A 622 48.08 10.48 10.95
CA HIS A 622 49.21 11.37 10.69
C HIS A 622 48.71 12.75 10.28
N TRP A 623 47.80 12.80 9.29
CA TRP A 623 47.27 14.06 8.81
C TRP A 623 46.59 14.84 9.93
N GLU A 624 45.79 14.19 10.78
CA GLU A 624 45.09 14.80 11.92
C GLU A 624 46.02 15.46 12.96
N THR A 625 47.24 14.96 13.13
CA THR A 625 48.15 15.39 14.19
C THR A 625 49.35 16.21 13.69
N THR A 626 49.49 16.45 12.38
CA THR A 626 50.67 17.15 11.85
C THR A 626 50.37 18.40 11.01
N ILE A 627 51.32 19.34 11.08
CA ILE A 627 51.31 20.63 10.37
C ILE A 627 52.29 20.54 9.19
N HIS A 628 51.84 20.88 7.99
CA HIS A 628 52.60 20.73 6.74
C HIS A 628 52.97 22.10 6.15
N VAL A 629 53.78 22.85 6.88
CA VAL A 629 54.33 24.12 6.39
C VAL A 629 55.55 23.89 5.48
N PRO A 630 55.91 24.84 4.61
CA PRO A 630 57.24 24.86 3.99
C PRO A 630 58.29 24.85 5.10
N ARG A 631 59.28 23.97 4.98
CA ARG A 631 60.48 24.01 5.80
C ARG A 631 61.55 24.83 5.10
#